data_AF-A0A7S0XQT3-F1
#
_entry.id   AF-A0A7S0XQT3-F1
#
_cell.length_a   1.000
_cell.length_b   1.000
_cell.length_c   1.000
_cell.angle_alpha   90.00
_cell.angle_beta   90.00
_cell.angle_gamma   90.00
#
_symmetry.space_group_name_H-M   'P 1'
#
loop_
_entity.id
_entity.type
_entity.pdbx_description
1 polymer ?
#
loop_
_entity_poly.entity_id
_entity_poly.type
_entity_poly.pdbx_seq_one_letter_code
_entity_poly.pdbx_strand_id
1 'polypeptide(L)'
;MDREDFHPWKDMMGDDWDNENRFEGWGAGEWSDLKATEKVLLRHQRHLDILIEAGVKGFRFDAAKHIRPRTLKAYVDYIRQMCPDAYIYLEVLSDDPEQHAPFLGWADTT
;
A
#
# COMPACT_ATOMS: atom_id res chain seq x y z
N MET A 1 -1.17 8.38 -15.68
CA MET A 1 0.09 8.54 -14.93
C MET A 1 1.17 8.85 -15.94
N ASP A 2 2.31 9.40 -15.51
CA ASP A 2 3.49 9.61 -16.36
C ASP A 2 4.75 9.11 -15.65
N ARG A 3 5.91 9.23 -16.31
CA ARG A 3 7.17 8.65 -15.85
C ARG A 3 7.57 9.09 -14.43
N GLU A 4 7.17 10.30 -14.03
CA GLU A 4 7.53 10.88 -12.74
C GLU A 4 6.80 10.21 -11.58
N ASP A 5 5.64 9.61 -11.85
CA ASP A 5 4.83 8.85 -10.87
C ASP A 5 5.46 7.50 -10.48
N PHE A 6 6.52 7.07 -11.15
CA PHE A 6 7.17 5.78 -10.88
C PHE A 6 8.57 5.99 -10.31
N HIS A 7 9.00 5.10 -9.41
CA HIS A 7 10.40 5.03 -9.01
C HIS A 7 11.29 4.68 -10.23
N PRO A 8 12.58 5.04 -10.21
CA PRO A 8 13.55 4.47 -11.15
C PRO A 8 13.46 2.95 -11.17
N TRP A 9 13.69 2.33 -12.34
CA TRP A 9 13.74 0.88 -12.39
C TRP A 9 14.89 0.40 -11.49
N LYS A 10 14.56 -0.48 -10.55
CA LYS A 10 15.48 -1.14 -9.64
C LYS A 10 14.90 -2.52 -9.38
N ASP A 11 15.66 -3.57 -9.69
CA ASP A 11 15.25 -4.93 -9.39
C ASP A 11 15.28 -5.22 -7.88
N MET A 12 14.25 -5.87 -7.39
CA MET A 12 14.11 -6.24 -5.97
C MET A 12 14.78 -7.60 -5.72
N MET A 13 15.92 -7.60 -5.03
CA MET A 13 16.76 -8.78 -4.84
C MET A 13 17.34 -8.87 -3.43
N GLY A 14 17.47 -10.10 -2.91
CA GLY A 14 18.14 -10.37 -1.62
C GLY A 14 17.55 -9.55 -0.46
N ASP A 15 18.40 -8.87 0.29
CA ASP A 15 17.99 -8.12 1.49
C ASP A 15 17.08 -6.92 1.19
N ASP A 16 16.96 -6.50 -0.09
CA ASP A 16 16.07 -5.40 -0.47
C ASP A 16 14.61 -5.68 -0.12
N TRP A 17 14.20 -6.94 -0.04
CA TRP A 17 12.85 -7.34 0.34
C TRP A 17 12.50 -6.99 1.79
N ASP A 18 13.51 -6.84 2.65
CA ASP A 18 13.35 -6.75 4.11
C ASP A 18 13.95 -5.48 4.73
N ASN A 19 14.90 -4.84 4.05
CA ASN A 19 15.51 -3.58 4.52
C ASN A 19 14.72 -2.34 4.06
N GLU A 20 15.25 -1.13 4.27
CA GLU A 20 14.59 0.13 3.89
C GLU A 20 14.34 0.30 2.38
N ASN A 21 15.04 -0.46 1.54
CA ASN A 21 14.82 -0.45 0.09
C ASN A 21 13.51 -1.11 -0.32
N ARG A 22 12.83 -1.83 0.60
CA ARG A 22 11.58 -2.54 0.32
C ARG A 22 10.45 -1.64 -0.17
N PHE A 23 10.58 -0.33 0.02
CA PHE A 23 9.60 0.68 -0.39
C PHE A 23 9.85 1.26 -1.78
N GLU A 24 10.98 0.97 -2.41
CA GLU A 24 11.42 1.62 -3.65
C GLU A 24 12.15 0.60 -4.54
N GLY A 25 11.38 -0.24 -5.23
CA GLY A 25 11.91 -1.24 -6.14
C GLY A 25 10.81 -2.00 -6.88
N TRP A 26 11.13 -2.43 -8.10
CA TRP A 26 10.21 -3.12 -8.99
C TRP A 26 10.23 -4.61 -8.66
N GLY A 27 9.08 -5.12 -8.21
CA GLY A 27 8.92 -6.53 -7.87
C GLY A 27 9.18 -7.42 -9.10
N ALA A 28 10.09 -8.38 -8.93
CA ALA A 28 10.54 -9.29 -9.99
C ALA A 28 10.99 -8.59 -11.29
N GLY A 29 11.39 -7.30 -11.22
CA GLY A 29 11.76 -6.48 -12.37
C GLY A 29 10.61 -6.09 -13.31
N GLU A 30 9.41 -6.67 -13.13
CA GLU A 30 8.25 -6.51 -14.03
C GLU A 30 7.16 -5.61 -13.45
N TRP A 31 7.04 -5.51 -12.12
CA TRP A 31 6.01 -4.72 -11.47
C TRP A 31 6.47 -3.29 -11.24
N SER A 32 5.97 -2.36 -12.07
CA SER A 32 6.29 -0.95 -11.96
C SER A 32 5.92 -0.37 -10.60
N ASP A 33 6.91 0.17 -9.89
CA ASP A 33 6.71 0.69 -8.55
C ASP A 33 6.26 2.16 -8.54
N LEU A 34 5.13 2.44 -7.88
CA LEU A 34 4.49 3.75 -7.85
C LEU A 34 5.00 4.59 -6.69
N LYS A 35 5.33 5.84 -6.98
CA LYS A 35 5.51 6.88 -5.96
C LYS A 35 4.16 7.35 -5.45
N ALA A 36 4.12 7.71 -4.17
CA ALA A 36 2.98 8.39 -3.56
C ALA A 36 2.92 9.88 -3.97
N THR A 37 2.90 10.18 -5.26
CA THR A 37 2.66 11.54 -5.76
C THR A 37 1.20 11.92 -5.53
N GLU A 38 0.89 13.22 -5.43
CA GLU A 38 -0.49 13.72 -5.30
C GLU A 38 -1.41 13.12 -6.37
N LYS A 39 -0.92 13.07 -7.62
CA LYS A 39 -1.63 12.53 -8.77
C LYS A 39 -1.89 11.02 -8.67
N VAL A 40 -0.99 10.24 -8.05
CA VAL A 40 -1.21 8.80 -7.78
C VAL A 40 -2.21 8.64 -6.65
N LEU A 41 -2.06 9.39 -5.55
CA LEU A 41 -2.99 9.36 -4.41
C LEU A 41 -4.43 9.67 -4.84
N LEU A 42 -4.64 10.74 -5.62
CA LEU A 42 -5.96 11.12 -6.14
C LEU A 42 -6.57 10.04 -7.04
N ARG A 43 -5.76 9.35 -7.85
CA ARG A 43 -6.25 8.25 -8.69
C ARG A 43 -6.66 7.04 -7.85
N HIS A 44 -5.89 6.70 -6.83
CA HIS A 44 -6.24 5.60 -5.92
C HIS A 44 -7.50 5.94 -5.11
N GLN A 45 -7.62 7.16 -4.59
CA GLN A 45 -8.83 7.62 -3.90
C GLN A 45 -10.08 7.51 -4.78
N ARG A 46 -10.02 7.99 -6.03
CA ARG A 46 -11.13 7.83 -6.98
C ARG A 46 -11.46 6.36 -7.26
N HIS A 47 -10.47 5.48 -7.27
CA HIS A 47 -10.71 4.05 -7.44
C HIS A 47 -11.40 3.46 -6.19
N LEU A 48 -10.97 3.85 -5.00
CA LEU A 48 -11.61 3.47 -3.73
C LEU A 48 -13.07 3.95 -3.68
N ASP A 49 -13.36 5.18 -4.13
CA ASP A 49 -14.73 5.69 -4.23
C ASP A 49 -15.62 4.77 -5.09
N ILE A 50 -15.13 4.38 -6.28
CA ILE A 50 -15.87 3.48 -7.18
C ILE A 50 -16.17 2.13 -6.50
N LEU A 51 -15.19 1.59 -5.77
CA LEU A 51 -15.37 0.32 -5.04
C LEU A 51 -16.40 0.45 -3.91
N ILE A 52 -16.32 1.54 -3.13
CA ILE A 52 -17.25 1.82 -2.04
C ILE A 52 -18.67 2.03 -2.56
N GLU A 53 -18.84 2.81 -3.63
CA GLU A 53 -20.12 3.05 -4.30
C GLU A 53 -20.72 1.76 -4.87
N ALA A 54 -19.86 0.84 -5.35
CA ALA A 54 -20.27 -0.50 -5.80
C ALA A 54 -20.66 -1.44 -4.64
N GLY A 55 -20.51 -1.01 -3.39
CA GLY A 55 -20.94 -1.75 -2.20
C GLY A 55 -19.86 -2.62 -1.54
N VAL A 56 -18.58 -2.47 -1.91
CA VAL A 56 -17.47 -3.15 -1.23
C VAL A 56 -17.47 -2.83 0.26
N LYS A 57 -17.29 -3.87 1.09
CA LYS A 57 -17.32 -3.78 2.58
C LYS A 57 -15.99 -4.07 3.25
N GLY A 58 -14.94 -4.28 2.46
CA GLY A 58 -13.62 -4.48 3.02
C GLY A 58 -12.52 -4.43 1.98
N PHE A 59 -11.31 -4.16 2.46
CA PHE A 59 -10.12 -3.96 1.64
C PHE A 59 -8.96 -4.79 2.20
N ARG A 60 -8.39 -5.62 1.32
CA ARG A 60 -7.10 -6.28 1.55
C ARG A 60 -6.05 -5.52 0.78
N PHE A 61 -5.11 -4.88 1.46
CA PHE A 61 -3.97 -4.25 0.78
C PHE A 61 -2.92 -5.30 0.47
N ASP A 62 -2.77 -5.57 -0.83
CA ASP A 62 -1.69 -6.38 -1.39
C ASP A 62 -0.33 -5.70 -1.16
N ALA A 63 0.71 -6.52 -0.98
CA ALA A 63 2.09 -6.04 -0.91
C ALA A 63 2.28 -4.86 0.08
N ALA A 64 1.53 -4.83 1.19
CA ALA A 64 1.51 -3.69 2.09
C ALA A 64 2.90 -3.41 2.72
N LYS A 65 3.69 -4.46 2.92
CA LYS A 65 5.11 -4.38 3.30
C LYS A 65 5.96 -3.47 2.40
N HIS A 66 5.60 -3.37 1.13
CA HIS A 66 6.33 -2.59 0.12
C HIS A 66 5.79 -1.17 -0.08
N ILE A 67 4.74 -0.79 0.65
CA ILE A 67 4.19 0.56 0.59
C ILE A 67 4.57 1.27 1.90
N ARG A 68 5.09 2.50 1.80
CA ARG A 68 5.48 3.28 2.98
C ARG A 68 4.30 3.41 3.96
N PRO A 69 4.49 3.21 5.28
CA PRO A 69 3.41 3.23 6.25
C PRO A 69 2.54 4.50 6.19
N ARG A 70 3.17 5.67 6.01
CA ARG A 70 2.45 6.95 5.86
C ARG A 70 1.48 6.97 4.68
N THR A 71 1.84 6.31 3.58
CA THR A 71 1.04 6.27 2.34
C THR A 71 -0.13 5.34 2.51
N LEU A 72 0.10 4.13 3.05
CA LEU A 72 -0.98 3.23 3.42
C LEU A 72 -1.93 3.88 4.41
N LYS A 73 -1.41 4.63 5.40
CA LYS A 73 -2.24 5.26 6.43
C LYS A 73 -3.18 6.30 5.82
N ALA A 74 -2.71 7.05 4.83
CA ALA A 74 -3.55 7.97 4.08
C ALA A 74 -4.71 7.25 3.37
N TYR A 75 -4.50 6.03 2.83
CA TYR A 75 -5.58 5.24 2.25
C TYR A 75 -6.54 4.69 3.29
N VAL A 76 -6.03 4.16 4.40
CA VAL A 76 -6.86 3.64 5.49
C VAL A 76 -7.73 4.75 6.08
N ASP A 77 -7.15 5.91 6.39
CA ASP A 77 -7.89 7.06 6.92
C ASP A 77 -8.98 7.53 5.93
N TYR A 78 -8.66 7.55 4.64
CA TYR A 78 -9.62 7.89 3.58
C TYR A 78 -10.78 6.90 3.51
N ILE A 79 -10.50 5.59 3.53
CA ILE A 79 -11.55 4.55 3.54
C ILE A 79 -12.39 4.68 4.79
N ARG A 80 -11.79 4.87 5.97
CA ARG A 80 -12.52 5.02 7.24
C ARG A 80 -13.41 6.27 7.26
N GLN A 81 -13.03 7.33 6.55
CA GLN A 81 -13.88 8.52 6.40
C GLN A 81 -15.10 8.23 5.52
N MET A 82 -14.94 7.48 4.44
CA MET A 82 -15.99 7.23 3.44
C MET A 82 -16.87 6.02 3.78
N CYS A 83 -16.30 5.01 4.43
CA CYS A 83 -16.93 3.76 4.84
C CYS A 83 -16.36 3.31 6.21
N PRO A 84 -16.83 3.91 7.32
CA PRO A 84 -16.28 3.65 8.66
C PRO A 84 -16.26 2.16 9.06
N ASP A 85 -17.26 1.41 8.62
CA ASP A 85 -17.44 -0.01 8.96
C ASP A 85 -16.71 -0.98 8.01
N ALA A 86 -15.90 -0.48 7.07
CA ALA A 86 -15.16 -1.35 6.16
C ALA A 86 -14.15 -2.21 6.94
N TYR A 87 -14.10 -3.52 6.68
CA TYR A 87 -13.05 -4.38 7.23
C TYR A 87 -11.75 -4.21 6.44
N ILE A 88 -10.64 -3.85 7.08
CA ILE A 88 -9.39 -3.54 6.40
C ILE A 88 -8.27 -4.42 6.96
N TYR A 89 -7.55 -5.15 6.11
CA TYR A 89 -6.33 -5.86 6.53
C TYR A 89 -5.19 -5.70 5.53
N LEU A 90 -3.96 -5.85 6.01
CA LEU A 90 -2.73 -5.56 5.28
C LEU A 90 -1.91 -6.84 5.12
N GLU A 91 -1.51 -7.19 3.90
CA GLU A 91 -0.57 -8.28 3.70
C GLU A 91 0.87 -7.80 3.95
N VAL A 92 1.45 -8.30 5.05
CA VAL A 92 2.87 -8.11 5.37
C VAL A 92 3.52 -9.49 5.46
N LEU A 93 4.20 -9.90 4.39
CA LEU A 93 4.91 -11.19 4.35
C LEU A 93 6.30 -11.03 4.99
N SER A 94 6.37 -11.25 6.29
CA SER A 94 7.61 -11.20 7.08
C SER A 94 7.46 -12.09 8.32
N ASP A 95 8.52 -12.81 8.69
CA ASP A 95 8.62 -13.48 9.99
C ASP A 95 9.15 -12.54 11.09
N ASP A 96 9.80 -11.43 10.71
CA ASP A 96 10.25 -10.37 11.60
C ASP A 96 9.07 -9.49 12.08
N PRO A 97 8.72 -9.49 13.38
CA PRO A 97 7.66 -8.66 13.95
C PRO A 97 7.88 -7.16 13.81
N GLU A 98 9.13 -6.69 13.70
CA GLU A 98 9.43 -5.27 13.55
C GLU A 98 8.90 -4.73 12.22
N GLN A 99 8.81 -5.58 11.19
CA GLN A 99 8.22 -5.20 9.91
C GLN A 99 6.69 -5.08 9.96
N HIS A 100 6.04 -5.73 10.93
CA HIS A 100 4.60 -5.61 11.17
C HIS A 100 4.27 -4.41 12.04
N ALA A 101 5.15 -4.03 12.96
CA ALA A 101 4.90 -3.01 13.98
C ALA A 101 4.38 -1.67 13.44
N PRO A 102 4.87 -1.12 12.31
CA PRO A 102 4.33 0.11 11.73
C PRO A 102 2.85 0.00 11.35
N PHE A 103 2.38 -1.22 11.06
CA PHE A 103 1.06 -1.58 10.53
C PHE A 103 0.01 -1.91 11.60
N LEU A 104 0.43 -1.99 12.86
CA LEU A 104 -0.46 -2.32 13.98
C LEU A 104 -1.29 -1.12 14.44
N GLY A 105 -2.60 -1.34 14.61
CA GLY A 105 -3.52 -0.38 15.23
C GLY A 105 -4.36 0.50 14.29
N TRP A 106 -4.28 0.28 12.97
CA TRP A 106 -5.00 1.03 11.94
C TRP A 106 -5.75 0.12 10.96
N ALA A 107 -5.24 -1.09 10.76
CA ALA A 107 -5.95 -2.17 10.11
C ALA A 107 -6.55 -3.11 11.16
N ASP A 108 -7.62 -3.79 10.76
CA ASP A 108 -8.20 -4.89 11.50
C ASP A 108 -7.26 -6.10 11.46
N THR A 109 -7.18 -6.80 12.58
CA THR A 109 -6.38 -8.02 12.70
C THR A 109 -7.12 -9.20 12.08
N THR A 110 -6.41 -10.03 11.33
CA THR A 110 -6.85 -11.35 10.86
C THR A 110 -6.38 -12.45 11.79
#